data_AF-A0A972XDV1-F1
#
_entry.id   AF-A0A972XDV1-F1
#
_cell.length_a   1.000
_cell.length_b   1.000
_cell.length_c   1.000
_cell.angle_alpha   90.00
_cell.angle_beta   90.00
_cell.angle_gamma   90.00
#
_symmetry.space_group_name_H-M   'P 1'
#
loop_
_entity.id
_entity.type
_entity.pdbx_description
1 polymer ?
#
loop_
_entity_poly.entity_id
_entity_poly.type
_entity_poly.pdbx_seq_one_letter_code
_entity_poly.pdbx_strand_id
1 'polypeptide(L)'
;IAGIQASKKTSDLIPLCHPLALSHVSLEFQLNKAESSITCQVKAETTGPTGVEMEALTAVQVALLTIYDMAKSVDRGMVIGNVKLLEKSGGKSGEWKATE
;
A
#
# COMPACT_ATOMS: atom_id res chain seq x y z
N ILE A 1 2.76 0.40 -11.17
CA ILE A 1 3.02 -1.02 -11.52
C ILE A 1 3.58 -1.81 -10.34
N ALA A 2 4.73 -1.42 -9.78
CA ALA A 2 5.39 -2.17 -8.71
C ALA A 2 4.46 -2.49 -7.52
N GLY A 3 3.67 -1.50 -7.05
CA GLY A 3 2.68 -1.74 -5.99
C GLY A 3 1.60 -2.78 -6.34
N ILE A 4 1.11 -2.83 -7.60
CA ILE A 4 0.15 -3.87 -8.05
C ILE A 4 0.78 -5.26 -8.03
N GLN A 5 2.06 -5.37 -8.40
CA GLN A 5 2.74 -6.66 -8.35
C GLN A 5 3.01 -7.07 -6.90
N ALA A 6 3.35 -6.11 -6.05
CA ALA A 6 3.63 -6.34 -4.64
C ALA A 6 2.40 -6.81 -3.87
N SER A 7 1.22 -6.22 -4.08
CA SER A 7 -0.01 -6.68 -3.41
C SER A 7 -0.28 -8.16 -3.68
N LYS A 8 -0.04 -8.64 -4.90
CA LYS A 8 -0.22 -10.04 -5.29
C LYS A 8 0.85 -10.99 -4.74
N LYS A 9 1.95 -10.45 -4.21
CA LYS A 9 3.07 -11.21 -3.62
C LYS A 9 3.16 -11.02 -2.11
N THR A 10 2.13 -10.45 -1.48
CA THR A 10 2.13 -10.15 -0.04
C THR A 10 2.36 -11.39 0.81
N SER A 11 1.73 -12.52 0.47
CA SER A 11 1.92 -13.80 1.17
C SER A 11 3.34 -14.36 1.05
N ASP A 12 4.07 -14.02 -0.02
CA ASP A 12 5.45 -14.45 -0.21
C ASP A 12 6.42 -13.63 0.66
N LEU A 13 6.02 -12.41 1.05
CA LEU A 13 6.82 -11.47 1.83
C LEU A 13 6.53 -11.54 3.33
N ILE A 14 5.28 -11.85 3.72
CA ILE A 14 4.82 -11.81 5.11
C ILE A 14 4.47 -13.23 5.58
N PRO A 15 5.29 -13.84 6.46
CA PRO A 15 5.24 -15.29 6.74
C PRO A 15 3.89 -15.87 7.20
N LEU A 16 3.02 -15.06 7.81
CA LEU A 16 1.73 -15.48 8.34
C LEU A 16 0.53 -14.91 7.56
N CYS A 17 0.78 -14.27 6.42
CA CYS A 17 -0.30 -13.84 5.52
C CYS A 17 -0.84 -15.04 4.75
N HIS A 18 -2.16 -15.09 4.61
CA HIS A 18 -2.82 -16.10 3.79
C HIS A 18 -2.64 -15.73 2.31
N PRO A 19 -2.42 -16.71 1.41
CA PRO A 19 -2.54 -16.46 -0.02
C PRO A 19 -3.98 -16.05 -0.36
N LEU A 20 -4.15 -14.89 -1.01
CA LEU A 20 -5.46 -14.33 -1.36
C LEU A 20 -5.55 -13.99 -2.85
N ALA A 21 -6.68 -14.31 -3.46
CA ALA A 21 -7.04 -13.85 -4.79
C ALA A 21 -7.64 -12.43 -4.68
N LEU A 22 -6.87 -11.41 -5.03
CA LEU A 22 -7.36 -10.03 -5.06
C LEU A 22 -8.33 -9.83 -6.24
N SER A 23 -9.50 -9.28 -5.96
CA SER A 23 -10.50 -8.92 -6.98
C SER A 23 -10.21 -7.57 -7.61
N HIS A 24 -9.65 -6.64 -6.84
CA HIS A 24 -9.29 -5.32 -7.32
C HIS A 24 -8.10 -4.74 -6.54
N VAL A 25 -7.23 -4.00 -7.24
CA VAL A 25 -6.14 -3.21 -6.67
C VAL A 25 -6.00 -1.93 -7.47
N SER A 26 -6.13 -0.77 -6.83
CA SER A 26 -5.85 0.54 -7.42
C SER A 26 -4.79 1.28 -6.61
N LEU A 27 -4.02 2.11 -7.30
CA LEU A 27 -3.05 3.02 -6.69
C LEU A 27 -3.25 4.41 -7.27
N GLU A 28 -3.20 5.40 -6.40
CA GLU A 28 -3.29 6.81 -6.75
C GLU A 28 -2.06 7.53 -6.20
N PHE A 29 -1.53 8.46 -6.99
CA PHE A 29 -0.39 9.29 -6.62
C PHE A 29 -0.79 10.75 -6.69
N GLN A 30 -0.50 11.49 -5.63
CA GLN A 30 -0.70 12.93 -5.56
C GLN A 30 0.65 13.61 -5.33
N LEU A 31 0.96 14.59 -6.16
CA LEU A 31 2.20 15.37 -6.07
C LEU A 31 1.92 16.68 -5.33
N ASN A 32 2.62 16.92 -4.22
CA ASN A 32 2.61 18.21 -3.55
C ASN A 32 3.91 18.96 -3.86
N LYS A 33 3.84 19.91 -4.81
CA LYS A 33 5.01 20.71 -5.22
C LYS A 33 5.49 21.67 -4.13
N ALA A 34 4.59 22.16 -3.28
CA ALA A 34 4.95 23.10 -2.22
C ALA A 34 5.79 22.42 -1.13
N GLU A 35 5.46 21.15 -0.82
CA GLU A 35 6.16 20.34 0.19
C GLU A 35 7.22 19.41 -0.40
N SER A 36 7.39 19.40 -1.72
CA SER A 36 8.26 18.45 -2.43
C SER A 36 7.99 16.99 -2.05
N SER A 37 6.72 16.61 -1.95
CA SER A 37 6.29 15.29 -1.48
C SER A 37 5.37 14.59 -2.48
N ILE A 38 5.34 13.25 -2.37
CA ILE A 38 4.46 12.38 -3.15
C ILE A 38 3.66 11.53 -2.17
N THR A 39 2.34 11.62 -2.25
CA THR A 39 1.43 10.76 -1.49
C THR A 39 1.01 9.59 -2.38
N CYS A 40 1.16 8.36 -1.89
CA CYS A 40 0.63 7.16 -2.53
C CYS A 40 -0.54 6.63 -1.70
N GLN A 41 -1.70 6.46 -2.32
CA GLN A 41 -2.85 5.81 -1.72
C GLN A 41 -3.15 4.52 -2.48
N VAL A 42 -3.45 3.44 -1.75
CA VAL A 42 -3.77 2.14 -2.33
C VAL A 42 -5.09 1.64 -1.78
N LYS A 43 -5.92 1.10 -2.68
CA LYS A 43 -7.11 0.35 -2.33
C LYS A 43 -6.94 -1.10 -2.82
N ALA A 44 -7.15 -2.07 -1.94
CA ALA A 44 -7.18 -3.48 -2.27
C ALA A 44 -8.54 -4.07 -1.87
N GLU A 45 -9.05 -4.99 -2.68
CA GLU A 45 -10.32 -5.67 -2.44
C GLU A 45 -10.16 -7.17 -2.73
N THR A 46 -10.90 -7.98 -2.00
CA THR A 46 -11.02 -9.43 -2.23
C THR A 46 -12.40 -9.91 -1.83
N THR A 47 -12.76 -11.10 -2.30
CA THR A 47 -13.83 -11.93 -1.71
C THR A 47 -13.17 -13.15 -1.10
N GLY A 48 -12.95 -13.12 0.21
CA GLY A 48 -12.17 -14.15 0.91
C GLY A 48 -12.41 -14.19 2.42
N PRO A 49 -11.85 -15.19 3.12
CA PRO A 49 -12.09 -15.40 4.55
C PRO A 49 -11.33 -14.41 5.45
N THR A 50 -10.32 -13.71 4.94
CA THR A 50 -9.51 -12.74 5.68
C THR A 50 -9.51 -11.38 4.97
N GLY A 51 -9.15 -10.33 5.71
CA GLY A 51 -8.99 -8.99 5.16
C GLY A 51 -7.75 -8.84 4.26
N VAL A 52 -7.63 -7.65 3.66
CA VAL A 52 -6.56 -7.29 2.71
C VAL A 52 -5.76 -6.06 3.15
N GLU A 53 -5.70 -5.82 4.47
CA GLU A 53 -4.93 -4.73 5.05
C GLU A 53 -3.45 -4.82 4.64
N MET A 54 -2.91 -6.04 4.65
CA MET A 54 -1.50 -6.29 4.36
C MET A 54 -1.18 -6.12 2.87
N GLU A 55 -2.09 -6.45 1.97
CA GLU A 55 -1.93 -6.27 0.53
C GLU A 55 -1.91 -4.79 0.16
N ALA A 56 -2.76 -3.98 0.80
CA ALA A 56 -2.76 -2.53 0.62
C ALA A 56 -1.46 -1.89 1.15
N LEU A 57 -1.05 -2.24 2.38
CA LEU A 57 0.17 -1.71 2.99
C LEU A 57 1.43 -2.12 2.23
N THR A 58 1.52 -3.37 1.81
CA THR A 58 2.67 -3.88 1.04
C THR A 58 2.78 -3.18 -0.32
N ALA A 59 1.64 -2.94 -0.99
CA ALA A 59 1.62 -2.22 -2.25
C ALA A 59 2.07 -0.76 -2.12
N VAL A 60 1.62 -0.03 -1.09
CA VAL A 60 2.11 1.34 -0.79
C VAL A 60 3.61 1.31 -0.62
N GLN A 61 4.12 0.40 0.23
CA GLN A 61 5.54 0.33 0.57
C GLN A 61 6.41 0.08 -0.67
N VAL A 62 6.06 -0.91 -1.49
CA VAL A 62 6.85 -1.23 -2.68
C VAL A 62 6.71 -0.14 -3.75
N ALA A 63 5.55 0.51 -3.87
CA ALA A 63 5.39 1.66 -4.76
C ALA A 63 6.31 2.83 -4.34
N LEU A 64 6.37 3.16 -3.05
CA LEU A 64 7.23 4.22 -2.53
C LEU A 64 8.72 3.85 -2.65
N LEU A 65 9.09 2.59 -2.37
CA LEU A 65 10.45 2.09 -2.60
C LEU A 65 10.86 2.19 -4.08
N THR A 66 9.92 1.98 -5.00
CA THR A 66 10.18 2.13 -6.44
C THR A 66 10.44 3.59 -6.79
N ILE A 67 9.67 4.53 -6.23
CA ILE A 67 9.91 5.97 -6.42
C ILE A 67 11.29 6.35 -5.88
N TYR A 68 11.62 5.88 -4.67
CA TYR A 68 12.93 6.11 -4.09
C TYR A 68 14.04 5.56 -5.01
N ASP A 69 13.90 4.33 -5.51
CA ASP A 69 14.87 3.72 -6.42
C ASP A 69 15.10 4.53 -7.70
N MET A 70 14.04 5.09 -8.28
CA MET A 70 14.12 5.91 -9.49
C MET A 70 14.76 7.28 -9.24
N ALA A 71 14.59 7.87 -8.05
CA ALA A 71 15.03 9.23 -7.75
C ALA A 71 16.30 9.32 -6.86
N LYS A 72 16.79 8.21 -6.30
CA LYS A 72 17.96 8.16 -5.39
C LYS A 72 19.26 8.72 -5.97
N SER A 73 19.37 8.81 -7.30
CA SER A 73 20.53 9.43 -7.96
C SER A 73 20.51 10.96 -7.84
N VAL A 74 19.32 11.55 -7.72
CA VAL A 74 19.09 12.98 -7.58
C VAL A 74 19.10 13.38 -6.11
N ASP A 75 18.38 12.63 -5.26
CA ASP A 75 18.32 12.89 -3.82
C ASP A 75 18.32 11.58 -3.03
N ARG A 76 19.35 11.35 -2.21
CA ARG A 76 19.46 10.19 -1.32
C ARG A 76 18.79 10.42 0.04
N GLY A 77 18.49 11.67 0.38
CA GLY A 77 17.90 12.09 1.65
C GLY A 77 16.38 11.96 1.70
N MET A 78 15.73 11.51 0.61
CA MET A 78 14.28 11.26 0.60
C MET A 78 13.88 10.32 1.75
N VAL A 79 12.72 10.60 2.35
CA VAL A 79 12.18 9.80 3.47
C VAL A 79 10.84 9.19 3.06
N ILE A 80 10.69 7.89 3.31
CA ILE A 80 9.39 7.20 3.24
C ILE A 80 8.82 7.20 4.66
N GLY A 81 7.63 7.79 4.85
CA GLY A 81 6.99 7.91 6.16
C GLY A 81 5.48 7.94 6.08
N ASN A 82 4.83 8.01 7.24
CA ASN A 82 3.37 8.10 7.39
C ASN A 82 2.57 7.00 6.68
N VAL A 83 3.16 5.80 6.57
CA VAL A 83 2.50 4.64 5.99
C VAL A 83 1.57 4.04 7.04
N LYS A 84 0.27 4.18 6.82
CA LYS A 84 -0.77 3.70 7.74
C LYS A 84 -2.01 3.22 6.98
N LEU A 85 -2.77 2.35 7.61
CA LEU A 85 -4.09 1.95 7.12
C LEU A 85 -5.07 3.11 7.36
N LEU A 86 -5.85 3.47 6.33
CA LEU A 86 -6.83 4.57 6.42
C LEU A 86 -8.24 4.05 6.70
N GLU A 87 -8.60 2.97 6.04
CA GLU A 87 -9.92 2.37 6.12
C GLU A 87 -9.82 0.87 5.89
N LYS A 88 -10.69 0.11 6.55
CA LYS A 88 -10.97 -1.30 6.27
C LYS A 88 -12.46 -1.52 6.43
N SER A 89 -13.07 -2.25 5.51
CA SER A 89 -14.44 -2.75 5.65
C SER A 89 -14.50 -4.26 5.40
N GLY A 90 -15.51 -4.90 5.98
CA GLY A 90 -15.74 -6.34 5.86
C GLY A 90 -15.16 -7.19 7.00
N GLY A 91 -15.57 -8.47 7.02
CA GLY A 91 -15.27 -9.40 8.12
C GLY A 91 -16.06 -9.11 9.39
N LYS A 92 -15.82 -9.91 10.45
CA LYS A 92 -16.54 -9.80 11.72
C LYS A 92 -16.30 -8.46 12.45
N SER A 93 -15.17 -7.80 12.19
CA SER A 93 -14.81 -6.52 12.79
C SER A 93 -15.60 -5.34 12.22
N GLY A 94 -16.31 -5.51 11.10
CA GLY A 94 -17.03 -4.44 10.44
C GLY A 94 -16.12 -3.38 9.83
N GLU A 95 -16.65 -2.17 9.71
CA GLU A 95 -15.93 -1.00 9.18
C GLU A 95 -15.04 -0.37 10.25
N TRP A 96 -13.81 -0.05 9.88
CA TRP A 96 -12.84 0.67 10.68
C TRP A 96 -12.25 1.80 9.84
N LYS A 97 -12.10 2.97 10.45
CA LYS A 97 -11.43 4.14 9.87
C LYS A 97 -10.41 4.68 10.86
N ALA A 98 -9.26 5.10 10.35
CA ALA A 98 -8.26 5.76 11.15
C ALA A 98 -8.81 7.08 11.69
N THR A 99 -8.60 7.34 12.98
CA THR A 99 -8.74 8.67 13.56
C THR A 99 -7.56 9.54 13.12
N GLU A 100 -7.79 10.83 12.90
CA GLU A 100 -6.76 11.79 12.48
C GLU A 100 -5.53 11.80 13.39
#